data_AF-A0A938DGZ4-F1
#
_entry.id   AF-A0A938DGZ4-F1
#
_cell.length_a   1.000
_cell.length_b   1.000
_cell.length_c   1.000
_cell.angle_alpha   90.00
_cell.angle_beta   90.00
_cell.angle_gamma   90.00
#
_symmetry.space_group_name_H-M   'P 1'
#
loop_
_entity.id
_entity.type
_entity.pdbx_description
1 polymer ?
#
loop_
_entity_poly.entity_id
_entity_poly.type
_entity_poly.pdbx_seq_one_letter_code
_entity_poly.pdbx_strand_id
1 'polypeptide(L)'
;PIPISKYLNPHDFYKPPQTIDVDAQRAQCVECHQQATPGWTHSWKGSVHGNLDAIRNLPDSDARAYKKAMITEVENNLRSMGTLKAGETLKEVGCIDCHMGVGKEHGQHKTELKMPDAAACGQCHVQQFAERESERDTFTWPQDQWKPGHPSHALSMKANVENAVWAAMEQREVAEGCTFCHTPQTTCNSCHTRHEFSAVEARKPQACAQCHNGVDHNEFEGYMLSKHGTIYQTRGDNWDWNVRLADAMEKGKMNAPTCAFCHMEYEGKFTHNMVRKARWAFVPMPKIAENLNHPWFTQRKESWVSTCSNCHSDSFARAYLDGMDKGIISGLEITEKARSVLVKLYNDRLLPGQTTNRPAPPAPEKDDAGGFFQLFWQKGNNPSAIEYVFADMWEHHQIKHYKGLAHMNPGGYTYTEGWSQLIGAAAKINDEDTRLREAAEIRSELTRISGQKRGDLDLDSPTRRAWAGGLGLLAMLAGTGLLMRRERKSG
;
A
#
# COMPACT_ATOMS: atom_id res chain seq x y z
N PRO A 1 -14.58 -15.80 6.68
CA PRO A 1 -15.15 -14.56 6.09
C PRO A 1 -16.04 -13.87 7.13
N ILE A 2 -15.99 -12.54 7.21
CA ILE A 2 -16.94 -11.74 7.99
C ILE A 2 -18.05 -11.22 7.05
N PRO A 3 -19.15 -10.61 7.55
CA PRO A 3 -20.30 -10.27 6.70
C PRO A 3 -19.98 -9.42 5.47
N ILE A 4 -18.98 -8.54 5.53
CA ILE A 4 -18.57 -7.67 4.41
C ILE A 4 -17.71 -8.40 3.36
N SER A 5 -17.04 -9.50 3.72
CA SER A 5 -16.12 -10.23 2.82
C SER A 5 -16.78 -10.69 1.53
N LYS A 6 -18.10 -10.94 1.56
CA LYS A 6 -18.89 -11.31 0.39
C LYS A 6 -19.00 -10.23 -0.70
N TYR A 7 -18.65 -8.99 -0.38
CA TYR A 7 -18.61 -7.88 -1.33
C TYR A 7 -17.19 -7.56 -1.80
N LEU A 8 -16.17 -7.94 -1.02
CA LEU A 8 -14.76 -7.72 -1.35
C LEU A 8 -14.17 -8.86 -2.17
N ASN A 9 -14.64 -10.09 -1.96
CA ASN A 9 -14.35 -11.25 -2.79
C ASN A 9 -15.66 -11.98 -3.13
N PRO A 10 -16.43 -11.43 -4.08
CA PRO A 10 -17.77 -11.94 -4.39
C PRO A 10 -17.75 -13.32 -5.04
N HIS A 11 -16.73 -13.66 -5.81
CA HIS A 11 -16.57 -14.97 -6.44
C HIS A 11 -16.63 -16.11 -5.42
N ASP A 12 -15.94 -15.96 -4.29
CA ASP A 12 -15.82 -17.03 -3.30
C ASP A 12 -16.94 -17.03 -2.25
N PHE A 13 -17.50 -15.85 -1.93
CA PHE A 13 -18.33 -15.69 -0.73
C PHE A 13 -19.73 -15.11 -0.96
N TYR A 14 -20.03 -14.54 -2.14
CA TYR A 14 -21.34 -13.92 -2.34
C TYR A 14 -22.47 -14.94 -2.45
N LYS A 15 -23.55 -14.66 -1.72
CA LYS A 15 -24.84 -15.35 -1.86
C LYS A 15 -25.96 -14.30 -1.86
N PRO A 16 -26.96 -14.43 -2.74
CA PRO A 16 -28.11 -13.53 -2.75
C PRO A 16 -28.83 -13.47 -1.39
N PRO A 17 -29.41 -12.32 -1.03
CA PRO A 17 -30.28 -12.22 0.14
C PRO A 17 -31.56 -13.05 -0.07
N GLN A 18 -31.98 -13.76 0.97
CA GLN A 18 -33.17 -14.63 0.92
C GLN A 18 -34.48 -13.89 1.27
N THR A 19 -34.41 -12.59 1.54
CA THR A 19 -35.54 -11.79 2.07
C THR A 19 -36.48 -11.26 0.98
N ILE A 20 -36.05 -11.22 -0.29
CA ILE A 20 -36.83 -10.70 -1.41
C ILE A 20 -37.01 -11.82 -2.43
N ASP A 21 -38.23 -12.34 -2.54
CA ASP A 21 -38.61 -13.43 -3.45
C ASP A 21 -39.41 -12.88 -4.62
N VAL A 22 -38.70 -12.31 -5.61
CA VAL A 22 -39.29 -11.66 -6.77
C VAL A 22 -38.49 -12.05 -8.00
N ASP A 23 -39.18 -12.58 -9.00
CA ASP A 23 -38.67 -12.67 -10.36
C ASP A 23 -38.83 -11.30 -11.03
N ALA A 24 -37.76 -10.51 -10.98
CA ALA A 24 -37.79 -9.09 -11.34
C ALA A 24 -37.44 -8.91 -12.82
N GLN A 25 -38.31 -8.22 -13.54
CA GLN A 25 -38.03 -7.74 -14.89
C GLN A 25 -37.02 -6.59 -14.84
N ARG A 26 -36.28 -6.37 -15.92
CA ARG A 26 -35.32 -5.26 -16.10
C ARG A 26 -35.85 -3.90 -15.63
N ALA A 27 -37.06 -3.52 -16.04
CA ALA A 27 -37.69 -2.26 -15.64
C ALA A 27 -38.00 -2.21 -14.14
N GLN A 28 -38.46 -3.33 -13.57
CA GLN A 28 -38.80 -3.43 -12.14
C GLN A 28 -37.59 -3.29 -11.24
N CYS A 29 -36.39 -3.69 -11.69
CA CYS A 29 -35.14 -3.41 -10.97
C CYS A 29 -35.01 -1.90 -10.70
N VAL A 30 -35.18 -1.09 -11.74
CA VAL A 30 -35.04 0.37 -11.65
C VAL A 30 -36.20 0.98 -10.85
N GLU A 31 -37.44 0.57 -11.10
CA GLU A 31 -38.63 1.09 -10.41
C GLU A 31 -38.57 0.88 -8.89
N CYS A 32 -38.22 -0.33 -8.44
CA CYS A 32 -38.10 -0.63 -7.02
C CYS A 32 -36.90 0.08 -6.38
N HIS A 33 -35.73 0.02 -7.03
CA HIS A 33 -34.51 0.61 -6.47
C HIS A 33 -34.48 2.13 -6.49
N GLN A 34 -35.36 2.80 -7.24
CA GLN A 34 -35.56 4.25 -7.12
C GLN A 34 -36.02 4.64 -5.72
N GLN A 35 -36.73 3.75 -5.03
CA GLN A 35 -37.18 3.98 -3.65
C GLN A 35 -36.24 3.30 -2.65
N ALA A 36 -35.80 2.07 -2.92
CA ALA A 36 -35.00 1.29 -1.99
C ALA A 36 -33.53 1.77 -1.90
N THR A 37 -32.93 2.15 -3.03
CA THR A 37 -31.54 2.63 -3.12
C THR A 37 -31.42 3.79 -4.12
N PRO A 38 -32.07 4.94 -3.86
CA PRO A 38 -32.20 6.04 -4.81
C PRO A 38 -30.85 6.50 -5.39
N GLY A 39 -29.81 6.59 -4.56
CA GLY A 39 -28.47 6.98 -4.98
C GLY A 39 -27.89 6.10 -6.10
N TRP A 40 -28.09 4.78 -6.03
CA TRP A 40 -27.60 3.86 -7.07
C TRP A 40 -28.34 4.04 -8.38
N THR A 41 -29.66 4.21 -8.33
CA THR A 41 -30.43 4.49 -9.55
C THR A 41 -30.10 5.85 -10.14
N HIS A 42 -29.83 6.87 -9.32
CA HIS A 42 -29.44 8.19 -9.76
C HIS A 42 -28.08 8.17 -10.47
N SER A 43 -27.05 7.57 -9.85
CA SER A 43 -25.73 7.42 -10.45
C SER A 43 -25.76 6.60 -11.73
N TRP A 44 -26.52 5.50 -11.77
CA TRP A 44 -26.66 4.69 -12.98
C TRP A 44 -27.33 5.48 -14.11
N LYS A 45 -28.42 6.22 -13.85
CA LYS A 45 -29.09 7.05 -14.85
C LYS A 45 -28.18 8.14 -15.44
N GLY A 46 -27.26 8.68 -14.63
CA GLY A 46 -26.26 9.65 -15.07
C GLY A 46 -25.05 9.04 -15.80
N SER A 47 -24.88 7.72 -15.73
CA SER A 47 -23.75 7.02 -16.32
C SER A 47 -23.92 6.79 -17.83
N VAL A 48 -22.81 6.49 -18.50
CA VAL A 48 -22.84 5.99 -19.90
C VAL A 48 -23.57 4.66 -20.00
N HIS A 49 -23.49 3.80 -18.98
CA HIS A 49 -24.21 2.53 -18.95
C HIS A 49 -25.73 2.70 -18.98
N GLY A 50 -26.26 3.73 -18.32
CA GLY A 50 -27.69 4.02 -18.31
C GLY A 50 -28.21 4.70 -19.59
N ASN A 51 -27.33 5.22 -20.45
CA ASN A 51 -27.73 5.90 -21.69
C ASN A 51 -26.64 5.84 -22.76
N LEU A 52 -26.54 4.71 -23.47
CA LEU A 52 -25.57 4.51 -24.54
C LEU A 52 -25.86 5.40 -25.76
N ASP A 53 -27.13 5.71 -26.03
CA ASP A 53 -27.52 6.56 -27.16
C ASP A 53 -27.03 8.00 -27.01
N ALA A 54 -26.89 8.50 -25.78
CA ALA A 54 -26.26 9.79 -25.53
C ALA A 54 -24.83 9.86 -26.07
N ILE A 55 -24.09 8.74 -26.09
CA ILE A 55 -22.75 8.67 -26.70
C ILE A 55 -22.83 8.49 -28.22
N ARG A 56 -23.73 7.64 -28.71
CA ARG A 56 -23.90 7.40 -30.16
C ARG A 56 -24.23 8.68 -30.91
N ASN A 57 -25.06 9.54 -30.31
CA ASN A 57 -25.55 10.77 -30.91
C ASN A 57 -24.61 11.98 -30.76
N LEU A 58 -23.45 11.83 -30.11
CA LEU A 58 -22.48 12.93 -30.00
C LEU A 58 -21.94 13.33 -31.38
N PRO A 59 -21.61 14.60 -31.62
CA PRO A 59 -20.81 14.97 -32.79
C PRO A 59 -19.38 14.43 -32.64
N ASP A 60 -18.70 14.15 -33.76
CA ASP A 60 -17.33 13.63 -33.74
C ASP A 60 -16.30 14.64 -33.18
N SER A 61 -16.68 15.91 -33.06
CA SER A 61 -15.91 16.96 -32.39
C SER A 61 -16.01 16.92 -30.86
N ASP A 62 -16.95 16.17 -30.27
CA ASP A 62 -17.06 16.03 -28.81
C ASP A 62 -15.90 15.21 -28.26
N ALA A 63 -15.31 15.65 -27.15
CA ALA A 63 -14.20 14.97 -26.48
C ALA A 63 -14.49 13.51 -26.09
N ARG A 64 -15.76 13.14 -25.97
CA ARG A 64 -16.23 11.78 -25.62
C ARG A 64 -16.50 10.92 -26.85
N ALA A 65 -16.41 11.44 -28.07
CA ALA A 65 -16.80 10.73 -29.30
C ALA A 65 -16.01 9.42 -29.52
N TYR A 66 -14.79 9.29 -29.00
CA TYR A 66 -14.02 8.04 -29.05
C TYR A 66 -14.76 6.85 -28.40
N LYS A 67 -15.69 7.12 -27.46
CA LYS A 67 -16.49 6.09 -26.81
C LYS A 67 -17.46 5.40 -27.78
N LYS A 68 -17.82 5.99 -28.91
CA LYS A 68 -18.63 5.33 -29.96
C LYS A 68 -17.94 4.06 -30.48
N ALA A 69 -16.63 4.15 -30.72
CA ALA A 69 -15.83 3.00 -31.14
C ALA A 69 -15.77 1.94 -30.03
N MET A 70 -15.65 2.36 -28.76
CA MET A 70 -15.67 1.43 -27.62
C MET A 70 -17.01 0.71 -27.48
N ILE A 71 -18.15 1.38 -27.70
CA ILE A 71 -19.47 0.73 -27.71
C ILE A 71 -19.53 -0.31 -28.82
N THR A 72 -19.02 0.02 -30.02
CA THR A 72 -18.97 -0.91 -31.16
C THR A 72 -18.12 -2.13 -30.85
N GLU A 73 -16.97 -1.95 -30.20
CA GLU A 73 -16.10 -3.03 -29.73
C GLU A 73 -16.80 -3.93 -28.71
N VAL A 74 -17.46 -3.35 -27.71
CA VAL A 74 -18.25 -4.09 -26.72
C VAL A 74 -19.35 -4.91 -27.38
N GLU A 75 -20.09 -4.33 -28.32
CA GLU A 75 -21.13 -5.06 -29.06
C GLU A 75 -20.54 -6.23 -29.87
N ASN A 76 -19.37 -6.04 -30.49
CA ASN A 76 -18.68 -7.12 -31.21
C ASN A 76 -18.21 -8.23 -30.27
N ASN A 77 -17.70 -7.89 -29.09
CA ASN A 77 -17.34 -8.86 -28.06
C ASN A 77 -18.57 -9.68 -27.65
N LEU A 78 -19.69 -9.02 -27.34
CA LEU A 78 -20.93 -9.69 -26.95
C LEU A 78 -21.51 -10.57 -28.07
N ARG A 79 -21.42 -10.14 -29.34
CA ARG A 79 -21.81 -10.97 -30.50
C ARG A 79 -20.93 -12.22 -30.62
N SER A 80 -19.62 -12.07 -30.42
CA SER A 80 -18.69 -13.22 -30.46
C SER A 80 -18.96 -14.24 -29.35
N MET A 81 -19.52 -13.80 -28.22
CA MET A 81 -19.93 -14.64 -27.10
C MET A 81 -21.38 -15.17 -27.22
N GLY A 82 -22.12 -14.75 -28.25
CA GLY A 82 -23.51 -15.15 -28.47
C GLY A 82 -24.53 -14.45 -27.55
N THR A 83 -24.12 -13.43 -26.81
CA THR A 83 -24.96 -12.68 -25.85
C THR A 83 -25.75 -11.56 -26.53
N LEU A 84 -25.27 -11.06 -27.67
CA LEU A 84 -25.96 -10.06 -28.49
C LEU A 84 -26.15 -10.60 -29.91
N LYS A 85 -27.35 -10.46 -30.49
CA LYS A 85 -27.62 -10.99 -31.83
C LYS A 85 -26.91 -10.18 -32.92
N ALA A 86 -26.67 -10.82 -34.06
CA ALA A 86 -26.15 -10.12 -35.24
C ALA A 86 -27.11 -9.01 -35.68
N GLY A 87 -26.59 -7.80 -35.87
CA GLY A 87 -27.38 -6.61 -36.24
C GLY A 87 -28.13 -5.94 -35.08
N GLU A 88 -28.13 -6.53 -33.88
CA GLU A 88 -28.70 -5.91 -32.68
C GLU A 88 -27.70 -4.94 -32.04
N THR A 89 -28.21 -3.83 -31.52
CA THR A 89 -27.43 -2.83 -30.75
C THR A 89 -27.67 -3.00 -29.26
N LEU A 90 -26.63 -2.76 -28.45
CA LEU A 90 -26.76 -2.79 -27.00
C LEU A 90 -27.50 -1.53 -26.54
N LYS A 91 -28.75 -1.65 -26.07
CA LYS A 91 -29.58 -0.48 -25.73
C LYS A 91 -29.06 0.25 -24.48
N GLU A 92 -28.76 -0.50 -23.44
CA GLU A 92 -28.25 -0.04 -22.16
C GLU A 92 -27.40 -1.14 -21.50
N VAL A 93 -26.69 -0.80 -20.44
CA VAL A 93 -26.15 -1.76 -19.47
C VAL A 93 -26.85 -1.47 -18.15
N GLY A 94 -27.94 -2.19 -17.91
CA GLY A 94 -28.85 -2.02 -16.78
C GLY A 94 -28.42 -2.81 -15.54
N CYS A 95 -29.22 -2.68 -14.47
CA CYS A 95 -28.99 -3.40 -13.21
C CYS A 95 -28.89 -4.91 -13.45
N ILE A 96 -29.79 -5.46 -14.27
CA ILE A 96 -29.91 -6.89 -14.53
C ILE A 96 -28.70 -7.45 -15.29
N ASP A 97 -28.10 -6.67 -16.20
CA ASP A 97 -26.95 -7.12 -16.99
C ASP A 97 -25.75 -7.43 -16.08
N CYS A 98 -25.48 -6.54 -15.14
CA CYS A 98 -24.40 -6.69 -14.17
C CYS A 98 -24.78 -7.66 -13.04
N HIS A 99 -25.97 -7.54 -12.47
CA HIS A 99 -26.34 -8.23 -11.24
C HIS A 99 -27.09 -9.55 -11.43
N MET A 100 -27.42 -9.97 -12.66
CA MET A 100 -28.05 -11.27 -12.93
C MET A 100 -27.51 -11.95 -14.21
N GLY A 101 -27.05 -11.17 -15.19
CA GLY A 101 -26.40 -11.65 -16.41
C GLY A 101 -26.69 -10.75 -17.62
N VAL A 102 -25.67 -10.51 -18.45
CA VAL A 102 -25.78 -9.65 -19.63
C VAL A 102 -26.83 -10.21 -20.59
N GLY A 103 -27.73 -9.35 -21.06
CA GLY A 103 -28.79 -9.72 -22.00
C GLY A 103 -29.99 -10.43 -21.38
N LYS A 104 -30.05 -10.57 -20.04
CA LYS A 104 -31.26 -11.08 -19.38
C LYS A 104 -32.38 -10.03 -19.39
N GLU A 105 -33.61 -10.51 -19.52
CA GLU A 105 -34.82 -9.69 -19.41
C GLU A 105 -35.42 -9.71 -18.00
N HIS A 106 -35.24 -10.82 -17.27
CA HIS A 106 -35.68 -11.00 -15.90
C HIS A 106 -34.75 -11.95 -15.13
N GLY A 107 -34.93 -12.01 -13.80
CA GLY A 107 -34.22 -12.97 -12.96
C GLY A 107 -34.70 -12.96 -11.52
N GLN A 108 -34.56 -14.12 -10.86
CA GLN A 108 -35.02 -14.31 -9.49
C GLN A 108 -34.04 -13.70 -8.48
N HIS A 109 -34.48 -12.67 -7.76
CA HIS A 109 -33.66 -11.90 -6.81
C HIS A 109 -32.99 -12.77 -5.72
N LYS A 110 -33.68 -13.76 -5.15
CA LYS A 110 -33.11 -14.60 -4.07
C LYS A 110 -32.16 -15.70 -4.52
N THR A 111 -32.04 -15.97 -5.82
CA THR A 111 -31.19 -17.07 -6.35
C THR A 111 -30.21 -16.63 -7.43
N GLU A 112 -30.51 -15.60 -8.21
CA GLU A 112 -29.72 -15.20 -9.38
C GLU A 112 -28.98 -13.87 -9.20
N LEU A 113 -29.25 -13.13 -8.13
CA LEU A 113 -28.52 -11.89 -7.84
C LEU A 113 -27.03 -12.20 -7.61
N LYS A 114 -26.14 -11.45 -8.25
CA LYS A 114 -24.70 -11.53 -8.07
C LYS A 114 -24.09 -10.15 -7.80
N MET A 115 -22.95 -10.16 -7.12
CA MET A 115 -22.04 -9.02 -7.14
C MET A 115 -21.12 -9.15 -8.36
N PRO A 116 -21.07 -8.15 -9.26
CA PRO A 116 -20.23 -8.21 -10.45
C PRO A 116 -18.75 -8.23 -10.03
N ASP A 117 -18.07 -9.32 -10.35
CA ASP A 117 -16.62 -9.43 -10.23
C ASP A 117 -15.93 -8.90 -11.50
N ALA A 118 -14.59 -8.92 -11.53
CA ALA A 118 -13.82 -8.45 -12.67
C ALA A 118 -14.14 -9.23 -13.97
N ALA A 119 -14.43 -10.53 -13.86
CA ALA A 119 -14.78 -11.36 -15.02
C ALA A 119 -16.15 -10.95 -15.60
N ALA A 120 -17.13 -10.60 -14.77
CA ALA A 120 -18.41 -10.07 -15.23
C ALA A 120 -18.23 -8.78 -16.04
N CYS A 121 -17.34 -7.87 -15.62
CA CYS A 121 -16.99 -6.68 -16.39
C CYS A 121 -16.28 -7.04 -17.72
N GLY A 122 -15.40 -8.04 -17.68
CA GLY A 122 -14.62 -8.54 -18.82
C GLY A 122 -15.44 -9.19 -19.94
N GLN A 123 -16.72 -9.53 -19.71
CA GLN A 123 -17.63 -9.99 -20.78
C GLN A 123 -17.86 -8.91 -21.84
N CYS A 124 -17.89 -7.63 -21.43
CA CYS A 124 -18.01 -6.49 -22.32
C CYS A 124 -16.63 -5.86 -22.60
N HIS A 125 -15.91 -5.55 -21.53
CA HIS A 125 -14.64 -4.81 -21.56
C HIS A 125 -13.43 -5.75 -21.68
N VAL A 126 -13.44 -6.58 -22.73
CA VAL A 126 -12.42 -7.62 -22.95
C VAL A 126 -11.01 -7.02 -23.00
N GLN A 127 -10.82 -5.90 -23.71
CA GLN A 127 -9.52 -5.23 -23.79
C GLN A 127 -9.02 -4.82 -22.41
N GLN A 128 -9.81 -4.07 -21.63
CA GLN A 128 -9.36 -3.54 -20.33
C GLN A 128 -9.14 -4.67 -19.31
N PHE A 129 -9.98 -5.70 -19.34
CA PHE A 129 -9.79 -6.91 -18.53
C PHE A 129 -8.48 -7.61 -18.89
N ALA A 130 -8.22 -7.87 -20.18
CA ALA A 130 -7.01 -8.52 -20.64
C ALA A 130 -5.75 -7.68 -20.38
N GLU A 131 -5.81 -6.35 -20.54
CA GLU A 131 -4.73 -5.44 -20.18
C GLU A 131 -4.36 -5.56 -18.71
N ARG A 132 -5.35 -5.57 -17.80
CA ARG A 132 -5.10 -5.78 -16.37
C ARG A 132 -4.53 -7.18 -16.11
N GLU A 133 -5.15 -8.23 -16.64
CA GLU A 133 -4.66 -9.61 -16.43
C GLU A 133 -3.22 -9.80 -16.94
N SER A 134 -2.80 -9.09 -17.99
CA SER A 134 -1.43 -9.14 -18.52
C SER A 134 -0.35 -8.69 -17.52
N GLU A 135 -0.72 -8.04 -16.41
CA GLU A 135 0.23 -7.75 -15.32
C GLU A 135 0.82 -9.04 -14.74
N ARG A 136 0.09 -10.16 -14.78
CA ARG A 136 0.58 -11.49 -14.36
C ARG A 136 1.77 -11.96 -15.19
N ASP A 137 1.75 -11.67 -16.49
CA ASP A 137 2.70 -12.20 -17.47
C ASP A 137 3.86 -11.23 -17.74
N THR A 138 3.55 -9.94 -17.80
CA THR A 138 4.50 -8.88 -18.17
C THR A 138 5.42 -8.45 -17.03
N PHE A 139 5.14 -8.88 -15.80
CA PHE A 139 5.89 -8.46 -14.62
C PHE A 139 6.58 -9.63 -13.92
N THR A 140 7.67 -10.07 -14.54
CA THR A 140 8.59 -11.06 -13.96
C THR A 140 9.90 -10.39 -13.62
N TRP A 141 10.35 -10.62 -12.38
CA TRP A 141 11.57 -10.03 -11.84
C TRP A 141 12.79 -10.86 -12.24
N PRO A 142 13.85 -10.23 -12.80
CA PRO A 142 14.97 -10.97 -13.37
C PRO A 142 15.87 -11.65 -12.34
N GLN A 143 15.75 -11.30 -11.06
CA GLN A 143 16.43 -12.00 -9.97
C GLN A 143 15.44 -12.39 -8.87
N ASP A 144 14.18 -12.76 -9.16
CA ASP A 144 13.22 -13.19 -8.13
C ASP A 144 13.14 -12.23 -6.91
N GLN A 145 13.13 -10.91 -7.16
CA GLN A 145 12.92 -9.92 -6.12
C GLN A 145 11.51 -10.01 -5.54
N TRP A 146 10.54 -10.32 -6.41
CA TRP A 146 9.17 -10.66 -6.05
C TRP A 146 8.72 -11.89 -6.84
N LYS A 147 7.67 -12.55 -6.35
CA LYS A 147 6.98 -13.59 -7.11
C LYS A 147 6.50 -13.02 -8.46
N PRO A 148 6.45 -13.83 -9.54
CA PRO A 148 5.90 -13.39 -10.82
C PRO A 148 4.53 -12.72 -10.67
N GLY A 149 4.33 -11.63 -11.42
CA GLY A 149 3.15 -10.79 -11.39
C GLY A 149 3.01 -9.87 -10.17
N HIS A 150 3.92 -9.90 -9.19
CA HIS A 150 3.84 -9.06 -7.99
C HIS A 150 4.86 -7.91 -8.00
N PRO A 151 4.53 -6.77 -7.38
CA PRO A 151 3.18 -6.31 -7.01
C PRO A 151 2.34 -5.91 -8.25
N SER A 152 1.03 -6.16 -8.23
CA SER A 152 0.10 -5.76 -9.30
C SER A 152 -1.34 -5.68 -8.82
N HIS A 153 -2.21 -5.01 -9.59
CA HIS A 153 -3.65 -5.05 -9.37
C HIS A 153 -4.24 -6.41 -9.74
N ALA A 154 -3.65 -7.13 -10.70
CA ALA A 154 -4.08 -8.49 -11.05
C ALA A 154 -3.93 -9.50 -9.91
N LEU A 155 -3.03 -9.23 -8.95
CA LEU A 155 -2.71 -10.13 -7.84
C LEU A 155 -2.91 -9.49 -6.45
N SER A 156 -3.61 -8.35 -6.37
CA SER A 156 -3.76 -7.60 -5.12
C SER A 156 -4.43 -8.42 -4.01
N MET A 157 -5.55 -9.10 -4.30
CA MET A 157 -6.28 -9.91 -3.32
C MET A 157 -5.45 -11.13 -2.91
N LYS A 158 -4.75 -11.75 -3.87
CA LYS A 158 -3.86 -12.88 -3.59
C LYS A 158 -2.74 -12.48 -2.63
N ALA A 159 -2.10 -11.33 -2.87
CA ALA A 159 -1.06 -10.81 -1.98
C ALA A 159 -1.58 -10.56 -0.55
N ASN A 160 -2.81 -10.06 -0.42
CA ASN A 160 -3.45 -9.84 0.88
C ASN A 160 -3.74 -11.15 1.63
N VAL A 161 -4.41 -12.11 0.98
CA VAL A 161 -4.81 -13.36 1.67
C VAL A 161 -3.65 -14.33 1.91
N GLU A 162 -2.56 -14.23 1.13
CA GLU A 162 -1.31 -14.97 1.38
C GLU A 162 -0.41 -14.32 2.45
N ASN A 163 -0.74 -13.11 2.92
CA ASN A 163 0.00 -12.49 4.01
C ASN A 163 -0.30 -13.22 5.33
N ALA A 164 0.76 -13.71 5.99
CA ALA A 164 0.64 -14.60 7.14
C ALA A 164 -0.04 -13.93 8.35
N VAL A 165 0.32 -12.69 8.70
CA VAL A 165 -0.35 -11.97 9.79
C VAL A 165 -1.80 -11.63 9.46
N TRP A 166 -2.13 -11.30 8.21
CA TRP A 166 -3.53 -11.12 7.78
C TRP A 166 -4.34 -12.40 7.99
N ALA A 167 -3.77 -13.56 7.68
CA ALA A 167 -4.41 -14.86 7.88
C ALA A 167 -4.49 -15.26 9.37
N ALA A 168 -3.48 -14.91 10.16
CA ALA A 168 -3.31 -15.36 11.54
C ALA A 168 -4.04 -14.49 12.58
N MET A 169 -4.21 -13.19 12.33
CA MET A 169 -4.74 -12.26 13.32
C MET A 169 -6.22 -12.50 13.63
N GLU A 170 -6.58 -12.39 14.91
CA GLU A 170 -7.94 -12.58 15.41
C GLU A 170 -8.85 -11.38 15.11
N GLN A 171 -8.28 -10.18 14.98
CA GLN A 171 -9.00 -8.93 14.74
C GLN A 171 -9.45 -8.82 13.29
N ARG A 172 -10.46 -9.62 12.90
CA ARG A 172 -10.88 -9.77 11.50
C ARG A 172 -11.39 -8.48 10.87
N GLU A 173 -12.03 -7.60 11.63
CA GLU A 173 -12.46 -6.27 11.13
C GLU A 173 -11.26 -5.37 10.79
N VAL A 174 -10.14 -5.50 11.52
CA VAL A 174 -8.89 -4.80 11.20
C VAL A 174 -8.24 -5.41 9.96
N ALA A 175 -8.15 -6.74 9.89
CA ALA A 175 -7.63 -7.45 8.72
C ALA A 175 -8.44 -7.12 7.44
N GLU A 176 -9.76 -6.95 7.57
CA GLU A 176 -10.60 -6.59 6.43
C GLU A 176 -10.36 -5.16 5.94
N GLY A 177 -9.83 -4.28 6.79
CA GLY A 177 -9.30 -2.97 6.39
C GLY A 177 -8.21 -3.10 5.32
N CYS A 178 -7.31 -4.09 5.45
CA CYS A 178 -6.34 -4.43 4.40
C CYS A 178 -7.06 -4.92 3.14
N THR A 179 -8.05 -5.81 3.29
CA THR A 179 -8.82 -6.36 2.16
C THR A 179 -9.50 -5.27 1.34
N PHE A 180 -10.00 -4.19 1.95
CA PHE A 180 -10.62 -3.06 1.23
C PHE A 180 -9.67 -2.41 0.20
N CYS A 181 -8.38 -2.27 0.52
CA CYS A 181 -7.38 -1.72 -0.40
C CYS A 181 -6.95 -2.72 -1.49
N HIS A 182 -7.17 -4.02 -1.27
CA HIS A 182 -6.68 -5.11 -2.13
C HIS A 182 -7.75 -5.73 -3.05
N THR A 183 -8.91 -5.08 -3.20
CA THR A 183 -10.00 -5.47 -4.10
C THR A 183 -9.78 -5.32 -5.62
N PRO A 184 -8.79 -4.57 -6.16
CA PRO A 184 -8.67 -4.42 -7.61
C PRO A 184 -8.66 -5.74 -8.39
N GLN A 185 -8.08 -6.82 -7.84
CA GLN A 185 -8.11 -8.16 -8.44
C GLN A 185 -9.55 -8.68 -8.64
N THR A 186 -10.43 -8.50 -7.65
CA THR A 186 -11.75 -9.13 -7.58
C THR A 186 -12.86 -8.28 -8.20
N THR A 187 -12.76 -6.95 -8.15
CA THR A 187 -13.77 -6.03 -8.70
C THR A 187 -13.14 -4.89 -9.48
N CYS A 188 -13.81 -4.38 -10.50
CA CYS A 188 -13.31 -3.29 -11.36
C CYS A 188 -13.78 -1.88 -10.92
N ASN A 189 -14.29 -1.70 -9.71
CA ASN A 189 -14.93 -0.45 -9.27
C ASN A 189 -14.10 0.35 -8.26
N SER A 190 -12.79 0.10 -8.17
CA SER A 190 -11.89 0.78 -7.24
C SER A 190 -11.48 2.18 -7.70
N CYS A 191 -11.36 2.41 -9.01
CA CYS A 191 -10.94 3.72 -9.56
C CYS A 191 -12.09 4.51 -10.21
N HIS A 192 -12.96 3.83 -10.96
CA HIS A 192 -14.20 4.42 -11.51
C HIS A 192 -15.37 3.80 -10.74
N THR A 193 -15.80 4.50 -9.69
CA THR A 193 -16.64 3.88 -8.66
C THR A 193 -18.07 3.63 -9.13
N ARG A 194 -18.69 2.64 -8.49
CA ARG A 194 -20.11 2.34 -8.71
C ARG A 194 -20.98 3.51 -8.20
N HIS A 195 -22.12 3.83 -8.81
CA HIS A 195 -22.72 3.23 -10.02
C HIS A 195 -22.61 4.16 -11.24
N GLU A 196 -21.75 5.18 -11.18
CA GLU A 196 -21.52 6.09 -12.31
C GLU A 196 -20.45 5.55 -13.27
N PHE A 197 -19.47 4.79 -12.75
CA PHE A 197 -18.37 4.19 -13.52
C PHE A 197 -17.66 5.21 -14.41
N SER A 198 -17.37 6.38 -13.84
CA SER A 198 -16.87 7.52 -14.58
C SER A 198 -15.39 7.37 -14.92
N ALA A 199 -15.07 7.32 -16.22
CA ALA A 199 -13.68 7.38 -16.67
C ALA A 199 -13.01 8.73 -16.33
N VAL A 200 -13.80 9.80 -16.15
CA VAL A 200 -13.30 11.10 -15.68
C VAL A 200 -12.80 10.99 -14.25
N GLU A 201 -13.58 10.35 -13.37
CA GLU A 201 -13.20 10.08 -11.99
C GLU A 201 -11.89 9.28 -11.92
N ALA A 202 -11.80 8.16 -12.64
CA ALA A 202 -10.62 7.29 -12.61
C ALA A 202 -9.32 7.94 -13.11
N ARG A 203 -9.40 9.00 -13.92
CA ARG A 203 -8.21 9.73 -14.41
C ARG A 203 -7.66 10.71 -13.39
N LYS A 204 -8.47 11.11 -12.41
CA LYS A 204 -8.08 12.07 -11.38
C LYS A 204 -7.25 11.38 -10.28
N PRO A 205 -6.21 12.02 -9.76
CA PRO A 205 -5.37 11.49 -8.67
C PRO A 205 -6.13 10.95 -7.45
N GLN A 206 -7.28 11.54 -7.10
CA GLN A 206 -8.09 11.13 -5.95
C GLN A 206 -8.61 9.69 -6.07
N ALA A 207 -8.81 9.17 -7.28
CA ALA A 207 -9.22 7.78 -7.49
C ALA A 207 -8.18 6.76 -7.00
N CYS A 208 -6.92 7.16 -6.86
CA CYS A 208 -5.85 6.32 -6.33
C CYS A 208 -5.71 6.47 -4.80
N ALA A 209 -6.19 7.58 -4.24
CA ALA A 209 -5.85 8.05 -2.90
C ALA A 209 -6.33 7.14 -1.78
N GLN A 210 -7.42 6.38 -1.96
CA GLN A 210 -7.92 5.48 -0.92
C GLN A 210 -6.94 4.34 -0.60
N CYS A 211 -6.17 3.89 -1.60
CA CYS A 211 -5.26 2.75 -1.45
C CYS A 211 -3.79 3.18 -1.45
N HIS A 212 -3.42 4.19 -2.25
CA HIS A 212 -2.05 4.69 -2.39
C HIS A 212 -1.80 5.91 -1.49
N ASN A 213 -1.82 5.71 -0.18
CA ASN A 213 -1.60 6.75 0.84
C ASN A 213 -0.94 6.14 2.09
N GLY A 214 -0.67 6.97 3.10
CA GLY A 214 -0.42 6.47 4.45
C GLY A 214 1.03 6.09 4.72
N VAL A 215 1.23 5.30 5.77
CA VAL A 215 2.54 5.20 6.45
C VAL A 215 3.57 4.37 5.71
N ASP A 216 3.14 3.36 4.95
CA ASP A 216 3.95 2.41 4.21
C ASP A 216 3.99 2.70 2.70
N HIS A 217 3.17 3.62 2.20
CA HIS A 217 3.20 4.02 0.80
C HIS A 217 2.46 5.36 0.57
N ASN A 218 3.05 6.47 1.01
CA ASN A 218 2.48 7.81 0.90
C ASN A 218 2.51 8.42 -0.52
N GLU A 219 2.17 7.66 -1.57
CA GLU A 219 2.26 8.18 -2.95
C GLU A 219 1.33 9.35 -3.20
N PHE A 220 0.09 9.31 -2.70
CA PHE A 220 -0.85 10.41 -2.88
C PHE A 220 -0.35 11.69 -2.18
N GLU A 221 0.11 11.60 -0.94
CA GLU A 221 0.67 12.74 -0.21
C GLU A 221 1.94 13.25 -0.89
N GLY A 222 2.83 12.34 -1.31
CA GLY A 222 4.03 12.65 -2.09
C GLY A 222 3.70 13.41 -3.36
N TYR A 223 2.76 12.90 -4.16
CA TYR A 223 2.31 13.55 -5.39
C TYR A 223 1.69 14.92 -5.11
N MET A 224 0.74 15.01 -4.17
CA MET A 224 -0.02 16.24 -3.91
C MET A 224 0.86 17.37 -3.35
N LEU A 225 1.91 17.03 -2.60
CA LEU A 225 2.88 18.00 -2.07
C LEU A 225 4.03 18.32 -3.06
N SER A 226 4.12 17.61 -4.18
CA SER A 226 5.06 17.92 -5.26
C SER A 226 4.61 19.10 -6.10
N LYS A 227 5.48 19.59 -6.98
CA LYS A 227 5.09 20.58 -8.00
C LYS A 227 4.11 20.03 -9.03
N HIS A 228 4.17 18.74 -9.37
CA HIS A 228 3.18 18.11 -10.25
C HIS A 228 1.78 18.18 -9.63
N GLY A 229 1.65 17.75 -8.38
CA GLY A 229 0.39 17.80 -7.64
C GLY A 229 -0.08 19.22 -7.33
N THR A 230 0.84 20.16 -7.10
CA THR A 230 0.49 21.59 -6.94
C THR A 230 -0.13 22.17 -8.21
N ILE A 231 0.42 21.86 -9.39
CA ILE A 231 -0.15 22.31 -10.66
C ILE A 231 -1.51 21.66 -10.89
N TYR A 232 -1.64 20.35 -10.63
CA TYR A 232 -2.92 19.66 -10.69
C TYR A 232 -3.97 20.32 -9.78
N GLN A 233 -3.65 20.61 -8.52
CA GLN A 233 -4.59 21.26 -7.59
C GLN A 233 -5.01 22.66 -8.03
N THR A 234 -4.11 23.40 -8.68
CA THR A 234 -4.35 24.81 -9.04
C THR A 234 -4.93 25.00 -10.44
N ARG A 235 -4.79 24.00 -11.32
CA ARG A 235 -5.18 24.11 -12.74
C ARG A 235 -6.02 22.95 -13.26
N GLY A 236 -6.09 21.85 -12.52
CA GLY A 236 -6.74 20.60 -12.95
C GLY A 236 -8.23 20.76 -13.25
N ASP A 237 -8.91 21.71 -12.61
CA ASP A 237 -10.33 22.01 -12.89
C ASP A 237 -10.56 22.61 -14.28
N ASN A 238 -9.51 23.17 -14.90
CA ASN A 238 -9.57 23.75 -16.26
C ASN A 238 -9.16 22.74 -17.35
N TRP A 239 -8.76 21.52 -16.98
CA TRP A 239 -8.44 20.47 -17.94
C TRP A 239 -9.71 19.76 -18.39
N ASP A 240 -9.74 19.30 -19.65
CA ASP A 240 -10.84 18.46 -20.11
C ASP A 240 -10.56 17.00 -19.74
N TRP A 241 -11.25 16.50 -18.72
CA TRP A 241 -11.10 15.11 -18.25
C TRP A 241 -11.86 14.09 -19.08
N ASN A 242 -12.67 14.52 -20.07
CA ASN A 242 -13.43 13.60 -20.92
C ASN A 242 -12.54 12.90 -21.94
N VAL A 243 -11.50 13.59 -22.43
CA VAL A 243 -10.54 13.00 -23.37
C VAL A 243 -9.83 11.80 -22.73
N ARG A 244 -9.47 10.83 -23.57
CA ARG A 244 -8.65 9.68 -23.12
C ARG A 244 -7.22 10.14 -22.78
N LEU A 245 -6.51 9.37 -21.96
CA LEU A 245 -5.17 9.72 -21.49
C LEU A 245 -4.18 10.01 -22.64
N ALA A 246 -4.30 9.30 -23.76
CA ALA A 246 -3.50 9.53 -24.96
C ALA A 246 -3.66 10.93 -25.58
N ASP A 247 -4.79 11.61 -25.33
CA ASP A 247 -5.07 12.97 -25.82
C ASP A 247 -5.01 14.01 -24.67
N ALA A 248 -4.62 13.61 -23.44
CA ALA A 248 -4.76 14.45 -22.24
C ALA A 248 -3.96 15.75 -22.32
N MET A 249 -2.77 15.73 -22.92
CA MET A 249 -1.94 16.92 -23.05
C MET A 249 -2.42 17.84 -24.18
N GLU A 250 -2.55 17.29 -25.40
CA GLU A 250 -2.87 18.08 -26.59
C GLU A 250 -4.33 18.59 -26.57
N LYS A 251 -5.30 17.70 -26.33
CA LYS A 251 -6.73 18.06 -26.34
C LYS A 251 -7.25 18.39 -24.96
N GLY A 252 -6.79 17.65 -23.95
CA GLY A 252 -7.18 17.85 -22.55
C GLY A 252 -6.53 19.07 -21.89
N LYS A 253 -5.53 19.68 -22.53
CA LYS A 253 -4.75 20.83 -22.05
C LYS A 253 -4.04 20.58 -20.72
N MET A 254 -3.78 19.31 -20.41
CA MET A 254 -3.08 18.91 -19.21
C MET A 254 -1.60 19.34 -19.30
N ASN A 255 -1.15 20.15 -18.33
CA ASN A 255 0.21 20.68 -18.26
C ASN A 255 0.99 20.24 -17.01
N ALA A 256 0.50 19.23 -16.31
CA ALA A 256 1.23 18.49 -15.29
C ALA A 256 0.76 17.03 -15.28
N PRO A 257 1.63 16.08 -14.93
CA PRO A 257 1.26 14.66 -14.92
C PRO A 257 0.29 14.35 -13.77
N THR A 258 -0.44 13.24 -13.92
CA THR A 258 -1.26 12.60 -12.88
C THR A 258 -0.81 11.17 -12.64
N CYS A 259 -1.32 10.54 -11.57
CA CYS A 259 -1.07 9.12 -11.26
C CYS A 259 -1.37 8.23 -12.47
N ALA A 260 -2.57 8.36 -13.05
CA ALA A 260 -3.00 7.58 -14.21
C ALA A 260 -2.14 7.86 -15.44
N PHE A 261 -1.78 9.14 -15.70
CA PHE A 261 -0.94 9.47 -16.85
C PHE A 261 0.45 8.84 -16.76
N CYS A 262 1.11 8.94 -15.60
CA CYS A 262 2.44 8.38 -15.42
C CYS A 262 2.43 6.84 -15.40
N HIS A 263 1.49 6.20 -14.70
CA HIS A 263 1.57 4.77 -14.44
C HIS A 263 0.86 3.89 -15.48
N MET A 264 -0.14 4.40 -16.20
CA MET A 264 -0.79 3.64 -17.27
C MET A 264 -0.07 3.77 -18.63
N GLU A 265 0.82 4.75 -18.77
CA GLU A 265 1.62 4.97 -19.97
C GLU A 265 2.77 3.98 -20.08
N TYR A 266 3.00 3.47 -21.29
CA TYR A 266 4.19 2.70 -21.66
C TYR A 266 4.43 2.86 -23.16
N GLU A 267 5.60 3.40 -23.52
CA GLU A 267 6.03 3.60 -24.91
C GLU A 267 4.98 4.34 -25.77
N GLY A 268 4.42 5.42 -25.22
CA GLY A 268 3.43 6.29 -25.85
C GLY A 268 2.00 5.73 -25.86
N LYS A 269 1.77 4.55 -25.29
CA LYS A 269 0.44 3.91 -25.21
C LYS A 269 -0.08 3.87 -23.78
N PHE A 270 -1.39 3.90 -23.61
CA PHE A 270 -2.06 3.86 -22.30
C PHE A 270 -2.91 2.61 -22.19
N THR A 271 -2.75 1.84 -21.11
CA THR A 271 -3.48 0.57 -20.86
C THR A 271 -3.74 0.36 -19.38
N HIS A 272 -4.58 -0.60 -19.01
CA HIS A 272 -4.79 -1.03 -17.62
C HIS A 272 -3.64 -1.85 -17.01
N ASN A 273 -2.54 -2.06 -17.74
CA ASN A 273 -1.30 -2.60 -17.19
C ASN A 273 -0.41 -1.48 -16.66
N MET A 274 -0.24 -1.42 -15.33
CA MET A 274 0.48 -0.34 -14.64
C MET A 274 1.90 -0.73 -14.17
N VAL A 275 2.34 -1.95 -14.46
CA VAL A 275 3.55 -2.53 -13.85
C VAL A 275 4.75 -2.59 -14.80
N ARG A 276 4.57 -2.32 -16.10
CA ARG A 276 5.64 -2.43 -17.12
C ARG A 276 6.84 -1.51 -16.94
N LYS A 277 6.70 -0.44 -16.15
CA LYS A 277 7.81 0.49 -15.83
C LYS A 277 8.33 0.36 -14.39
N ALA A 278 7.74 -0.51 -13.57
CA ALA A 278 8.17 -0.66 -12.18
C ALA A 278 9.63 -1.14 -12.09
N ARG A 279 10.46 -0.42 -11.32
CA ARG A 279 11.88 -0.74 -11.03
C ARG A 279 12.10 -1.00 -9.56
N TRP A 280 11.69 -0.06 -8.71
CA TRP A 280 11.78 -0.15 -7.25
C TRP A 280 10.53 -0.75 -6.60
N ALA A 281 9.41 -0.80 -7.32
CA ALA A 281 8.15 -1.39 -6.90
C ALA A 281 7.64 -0.87 -5.55
N PHE A 282 7.33 -1.76 -4.60
CA PHE A 282 6.75 -1.43 -3.30
C PHE A 282 7.80 -0.98 -2.29
N VAL A 283 8.63 -1.91 -1.80
CA VAL A 283 9.68 -1.68 -0.81
C VAL A 283 11.07 -1.73 -1.46
N PRO A 284 11.98 -0.77 -1.19
CA PRO A 284 13.37 -0.86 -1.60
C PRO A 284 14.07 -2.07 -0.96
N MET A 285 14.85 -2.82 -1.75
CA MET A 285 15.57 -4.01 -1.29
C MET A 285 17.01 -4.02 -1.81
N PRO A 286 17.97 -4.65 -1.08
CA PRO A 286 19.35 -4.80 -1.56
C PRO A 286 19.43 -5.48 -2.92
N LYS A 287 18.63 -6.54 -3.10
CA LYS A 287 18.52 -7.29 -4.37
C LYS A 287 18.05 -6.44 -5.55
N ILE A 288 17.32 -5.34 -5.31
CA ILE A 288 16.96 -4.37 -6.35
C ILE A 288 18.13 -3.40 -6.57
N ALA A 289 18.66 -2.81 -5.51
CA ALA A 289 19.73 -1.81 -5.56
C ALA A 289 21.00 -2.33 -6.27
N GLU A 290 21.37 -3.58 -6.01
CA GLU A 290 22.54 -4.24 -6.62
C GLU A 290 22.36 -4.52 -8.12
N ASN A 291 21.14 -4.49 -8.64
CA ASN A 291 20.80 -4.90 -10.01
C ASN A 291 20.32 -3.75 -10.90
N LEU A 292 20.40 -2.48 -10.47
CA LEU A 292 19.88 -1.36 -11.27
C LEU A 292 20.55 -1.19 -12.64
N ASN A 293 21.76 -1.72 -12.81
CA ASN A 293 22.50 -1.73 -14.09
C ASN A 293 22.13 -2.90 -15.00
N HIS A 294 21.34 -3.87 -14.53
CA HIS A 294 20.89 -4.99 -15.35
C HIS A 294 19.95 -4.48 -16.47
N PRO A 295 20.02 -5.02 -17.71
CA PRO A 295 19.29 -4.50 -18.87
C PRO A 295 17.79 -4.30 -18.66
N TRP A 296 17.16 -5.17 -17.87
CA TRP A 296 15.75 -5.06 -17.50
C TRP A 296 15.42 -3.77 -16.74
N PHE A 297 16.29 -3.34 -15.80
CA PHE A 297 16.09 -2.12 -15.02
C PHE A 297 16.41 -0.87 -15.82
N THR A 298 17.44 -0.93 -16.67
CA THR A 298 17.83 0.20 -17.52
C THR A 298 16.77 0.44 -18.59
N GLN A 299 16.25 -0.61 -19.26
CA GLN A 299 15.17 -0.47 -20.23
C GLN A 299 13.92 0.18 -19.62
N ARG A 300 13.54 -0.23 -18.41
CA ARG A 300 12.40 0.39 -17.71
C ARG A 300 12.66 1.83 -17.29
N LYS A 301 13.93 2.18 -17.04
CA LYS A 301 14.34 3.57 -16.81
C LYS A 301 14.17 4.39 -18.08
N GLU A 302 14.54 3.85 -19.23
CA GLU A 302 14.30 4.49 -20.53
C GLU A 302 12.81 4.72 -20.78
N SER A 303 11.95 3.75 -20.45
CA SER A 303 10.50 3.94 -20.54
C SER A 303 10.00 5.08 -19.62
N TRP A 304 10.57 5.24 -18.42
CA TRP A 304 10.28 6.40 -17.56
C TRP A 304 10.78 7.72 -18.14
N VAL A 305 11.99 7.72 -18.70
CA VAL A 305 12.55 8.90 -19.38
C VAL A 305 11.64 9.33 -20.53
N SER A 306 11.11 8.38 -21.30
CA SER A 306 10.11 8.62 -22.35
C SER A 306 8.86 9.32 -21.80
N THR A 307 8.31 8.84 -20.67
CA THR A 307 7.18 9.50 -19.99
C THR A 307 7.52 10.93 -19.57
N CYS A 308 8.67 11.14 -18.93
CA CYS A 308 9.12 12.47 -18.49
C CYS A 308 9.34 13.43 -19.68
N SER A 309 9.77 12.89 -20.83
CA SER A 309 10.09 13.64 -22.05
C SER A 309 8.88 14.21 -22.77
N ASN A 310 7.66 13.89 -22.31
CA ASN A 310 6.48 14.64 -22.71
C ASN A 310 6.53 16.12 -22.28
N CYS A 311 7.30 16.45 -21.23
CA CYS A 311 7.37 17.81 -20.67
C CYS A 311 8.80 18.32 -20.44
N HIS A 312 9.74 17.44 -20.10
CA HIS A 312 11.10 17.80 -19.71
C HIS A 312 12.13 17.37 -20.75
N SER A 313 13.31 17.97 -20.74
CA SER A 313 14.41 17.44 -21.54
C SER A 313 14.85 16.07 -21.01
N ASP A 314 15.33 15.22 -21.91
CA ASP A 314 15.93 13.92 -21.57
C ASP A 314 17.00 14.07 -20.47
N SER A 315 17.87 15.08 -20.59
CA SER A 315 18.92 15.36 -19.60
C SER A 315 18.38 15.65 -18.19
N PHE A 316 17.26 16.38 -18.08
CA PHE A 316 16.64 16.68 -16.80
C PHE A 316 16.00 15.43 -16.20
N ALA A 317 15.26 14.67 -17.02
CA ALA A 317 14.61 13.44 -16.60
C ALA A 317 15.64 12.43 -16.05
N ARG A 318 16.74 12.23 -16.78
CA ARG A 318 17.83 11.34 -16.34
C ARG A 318 18.50 11.82 -15.07
N ALA A 319 18.86 13.10 -15.00
CA ALA A 319 19.51 13.66 -13.82
C ALA A 319 18.66 13.46 -12.56
N TYR A 320 17.34 13.66 -12.66
CA TYR A 320 16.44 13.43 -11.55
C TYR A 320 16.32 11.94 -11.19
N LEU A 321 16.11 11.06 -12.17
CA LEU A 321 15.99 9.61 -11.93
C LEU A 321 17.28 8.99 -11.39
N ASP A 322 18.46 9.48 -11.79
CA ASP A 322 19.75 9.11 -11.20
C ASP A 322 19.87 9.56 -9.74
N GLY A 323 19.44 10.79 -9.45
CA GLY A 323 19.38 11.31 -8.08
C GLY A 323 18.41 10.53 -7.19
N MET A 324 17.24 10.17 -7.74
CA MET A 324 16.24 9.32 -7.09
C MET A 324 16.85 7.95 -6.74
N ASP A 325 17.47 7.26 -7.71
CA ASP A 325 18.09 5.95 -7.48
C ASP A 325 19.14 6.02 -6.35
N LYS A 326 20.03 7.03 -6.37
CA LYS A 326 21.04 7.23 -5.32
C LYS A 326 20.43 7.55 -3.95
N GLY A 327 19.39 8.38 -3.93
CA GLY A 327 18.68 8.73 -2.70
C GLY A 327 18.00 7.53 -2.04
N ILE A 328 17.41 6.64 -2.85
CA ILE A 328 16.81 5.39 -2.38
C ILE A 328 17.89 4.48 -1.79
N ILE A 329 19.02 4.34 -2.47
CA ILE A 329 20.16 3.54 -1.98
C ILE A 329 20.66 4.06 -0.63
N SER A 330 20.82 5.38 -0.45
CA SER A 330 21.22 5.95 0.85
C SER A 330 20.24 5.59 1.97
N GLY A 331 18.93 5.65 1.70
CA GLY A 331 17.89 5.26 2.66
C GLY A 331 17.93 3.78 3.00
N LEU A 332 18.19 2.93 2.01
CA LEU A 332 18.36 1.49 2.19
C LEU A 332 19.61 1.15 3.03
N GLU A 333 20.74 1.81 2.76
CA GLU A 333 22.00 1.53 3.46
C GLU A 333 21.91 1.79 4.97
N ILE A 334 21.23 2.87 5.40
CA ILE A 334 21.07 3.14 6.82
C ILE A 334 20.12 2.12 7.48
N THR A 335 19.06 1.71 6.78
CA THR A 335 18.15 0.67 7.27
C THR A 335 18.86 -0.66 7.44
N GLU A 336 19.68 -1.09 6.47
CA GLU A 336 20.40 -2.36 6.56
C GLU A 336 21.49 -2.34 7.65
N LYS A 337 22.13 -1.18 7.90
CA LYS A 337 23.01 -1.01 9.06
C LYS A 337 22.25 -1.19 10.38
N ALA A 338 21.08 -0.58 10.50
CA ALA A 338 20.23 -0.74 11.68
C ALA A 338 19.71 -2.19 11.84
N ARG A 339 19.36 -2.85 10.72
CA ARG A 339 18.99 -4.28 10.69
C ARG A 339 20.07 -5.15 11.29
N SER A 340 21.32 -4.93 10.87
CA SER A 340 22.49 -5.68 11.35
C SER A 340 22.66 -5.56 12.87
N VAL A 341 22.42 -4.38 13.45
CA VAL A 341 22.46 -4.16 14.91
C VAL A 341 21.34 -4.93 15.61
N LEU A 342 20.10 -4.79 15.14
CA LEU A 342 18.95 -5.48 15.74
C LEU A 342 19.09 -7.00 15.68
N VAL A 343 19.47 -7.55 14.53
CA VAL A 343 19.63 -9.00 14.33
C VAL A 343 20.72 -9.56 15.25
N LYS A 344 21.80 -8.81 15.51
CA LYS A 344 22.80 -9.21 16.51
C LYS A 344 22.22 -9.24 17.91
N LEU A 345 21.48 -8.21 18.34
CA LEU A 345 20.80 -8.22 19.64
C LEU A 345 19.84 -9.41 19.79
N TYR A 346 19.06 -9.71 18.74
CA TYR A 346 18.16 -10.86 18.70
C TYR A 346 18.93 -12.18 18.81
N ASN A 347 20.01 -12.35 18.05
CA ASN A 347 20.82 -13.57 18.08
C ASN A 347 21.55 -13.76 19.41
N ASP A 348 22.03 -12.67 20.01
CA ASP A 348 22.70 -12.66 21.32
C ASP A 348 21.73 -12.88 22.49
N ARG A 349 20.42 -12.99 22.22
CA ARG A 349 19.35 -13.12 23.23
C ARG A 349 19.30 -11.95 24.22
N LEU A 350 19.64 -10.75 23.76
CA LEU A 350 19.75 -9.55 24.59
C LEU A 350 18.50 -8.68 24.57
N LEU A 351 17.55 -8.93 23.67
CA LEU A 351 16.33 -8.12 23.60
C LEU A 351 15.48 -8.26 24.88
N PRO A 352 14.86 -7.18 25.36
CA PRO A 352 14.00 -7.22 26.53
C PRO A 352 12.91 -8.30 26.42
N GLY A 353 12.86 -9.20 27.40
CA GLY A 353 11.86 -10.26 27.46
C GLY A 353 12.04 -11.40 26.45
N GLN A 354 13.11 -11.42 25.64
CA GLN A 354 13.26 -12.40 24.55
C GLN A 354 13.29 -13.85 25.04
N THR A 355 13.88 -14.11 26.20
CA THR A 355 13.99 -15.46 26.79
C THR A 355 12.97 -15.72 27.91
N THR A 356 12.24 -14.70 28.36
CA THR A 356 11.38 -14.78 29.55
C THR A 356 9.91 -14.45 29.29
N ASN A 357 9.61 -13.64 28.28
CA ASN A 357 8.25 -13.13 28.00
C ASN A 357 8.04 -12.86 26.50
N ARG A 358 8.46 -13.80 25.64
CA ARG A 358 8.28 -13.69 24.19
C ARG A 358 7.41 -14.84 23.64
N PRO A 359 6.08 -14.69 23.67
CA PRO A 359 5.17 -15.64 23.03
C PRO A 359 5.39 -15.72 21.51
N ALA A 360 5.17 -16.90 20.95
CA ALA A 360 5.16 -17.10 19.50
C ALA A 360 3.95 -16.39 18.86
N PRO A 361 4.10 -15.85 17.63
CA PRO A 361 2.96 -15.32 16.88
C PRO A 361 1.97 -16.43 16.49
N PRO A 362 0.70 -16.09 16.22
CA PRO A 362 -0.30 -17.06 15.79
C PRO A 362 0.08 -17.69 14.44
N ALA A 363 -0.13 -19.00 14.29
CA ALA A 363 0.10 -19.69 13.03
C ALA A 363 -0.79 -19.10 11.91
N PRO A 364 -0.32 -19.06 10.64
CA PRO A 364 0.93 -19.64 10.13
C PRO A 364 2.16 -18.72 10.26
N GLU A 365 2.08 -17.61 10.99
CA GLU A 365 3.18 -16.66 11.11
C GLU A 365 4.39 -17.26 11.83
N LYS A 366 5.59 -16.77 11.49
CA LYS A 366 6.85 -17.17 12.10
C LYS A 366 7.47 -15.99 12.84
N ASP A 367 8.06 -16.28 14.01
CA ASP A 367 8.76 -15.27 14.79
C ASP A 367 10.02 -14.80 14.04
N ASP A 368 10.22 -13.49 13.99
CA ASP A 368 11.36 -12.83 13.35
C ASP A 368 11.64 -11.48 14.03
N ALA A 369 12.89 -11.02 13.97
CA ALA A 369 13.34 -9.79 14.60
C ALA A 369 12.96 -8.57 13.74
N GLY A 370 11.98 -7.78 14.18
CA GLY A 370 11.52 -6.62 13.42
C GLY A 370 10.75 -6.98 12.14
N GLY A 371 10.11 -8.15 12.13
CA GLY A 371 9.32 -8.63 10.99
C GLY A 371 8.00 -7.87 10.82
N PHE A 372 7.41 -7.93 9.63
CA PHE A 372 6.16 -7.22 9.28
C PHE A 372 5.01 -7.49 10.26
N PHE A 373 4.85 -8.73 10.73
CA PHE A 373 3.77 -9.11 11.65
C PHE A 373 3.76 -8.30 12.95
N GLN A 374 4.93 -7.79 13.37
CA GLN A 374 5.08 -7.04 14.60
C GLN A 374 4.45 -5.63 14.55
N LEU A 375 4.05 -5.17 13.35
CA LEU A 375 3.25 -3.96 13.18
C LEU A 375 1.74 -4.19 13.45
N PHE A 376 1.28 -5.44 13.36
CA PHE A 376 -0.14 -5.81 13.41
C PHE A 376 -0.50 -6.74 14.57
N TRP A 377 0.49 -7.34 15.23
CA TRP A 377 0.30 -8.26 16.33
C TRP A 377 1.32 -8.02 17.45
N GLN A 378 0.84 -8.04 18.69
CA GLN A 378 1.68 -7.92 19.88
C GLN A 378 1.17 -8.82 21.00
N LYS A 379 2.09 -9.51 21.68
CA LYS A 379 1.84 -10.20 22.95
C LYS A 379 3.11 -10.29 23.78
N GLY A 380 3.04 -9.95 25.07
CA GLY A 380 4.24 -9.90 25.92
C GLY A 380 5.29 -8.95 25.36
N ASN A 381 6.52 -9.42 25.19
CA ASN A 381 7.62 -8.72 24.54
C ASN A 381 7.89 -9.22 23.11
N ASN A 382 6.85 -9.66 22.40
CA ASN A 382 6.89 -9.85 20.95
C ASN A 382 5.92 -8.87 20.28
N PRO A 383 6.41 -7.82 19.59
CA PRO A 383 7.80 -7.35 19.57
C PRO A 383 8.28 -6.73 20.90
N SER A 384 9.61 -6.62 21.07
CA SER A 384 10.21 -5.63 21.98
C SER A 384 10.12 -4.23 21.36
N ALA A 385 10.24 -3.17 22.17
CA ALA A 385 10.11 -1.80 21.67
C ALA A 385 11.08 -1.49 20.52
N ILE A 386 12.32 -2.02 20.58
CA ILE A 386 13.32 -1.73 19.55
C ILE A 386 13.11 -2.53 18.26
N GLU A 387 12.51 -3.72 18.35
CA GLU A 387 12.04 -4.44 17.16
C GLU A 387 10.93 -3.67 16.45
N TYR A 388 9.97 -3.10 17.19
CA TYR A 388 8.91 -2.28 16.60
C TYR A 388 9.47 -1.02 15.94
N VAL A 389 10.42 -0.32 16.58
CA VAL A 389 11.11 0.83 15.98
C VAL A 389 11.79 0.46 14.67
N PHE A 390 12.40 -0.72 14.59
CA PHE A 390 13.01 -1.17 13.35
C PHE A 390 11.97 -1.58 12.30
N ALA A 391 10.89 -2.27 12.68
CA ALA A 391 9.79 -2.61 11.78
C ALA A 391 9.19 -1.33 11.12
N ASP A 392 8.94 -0.31 11.93
CA ASP A 392 8.52 1.04 11.50
C ASP A 392 9.58 1.71 10.59
N MET A 393 10.88 1.53 10.88
CA MET A 393 11.97 2.07 10.07
C MET A 393 11.98 1.52 8.64
N TRP A 394 11.92 0.20 8.46
CA TRP A 394 12.06 -0.41 7.14
C TRP A 394 10.75 -0.44 6.34
N GLU A 395 9.60 -0.57 7.00
CA GLU A 395 8.30 -0.67 6.31
C GLU A 395 7.62 0.68 6.15
N HIS A 396 7.84 1.65 7.05
CA HIS A 396 7.23 2.99 6.91
C HIS A 396 8.25 4.03 6.44
N HIS A 397 9.29 4.31 7.24
CA HIS A 397 10.19 5.44 6.97
C HIS A 397 10.99 5.26 5.67
N GLN A 398 11.54 4.06 5.43
CA GLN A 398 12.29 3.77 4.21
C GLN A 398 11.40 3.85 2.96
N ILE A 399 10.17 3.33 3.03
CA ILE A 399 9.28 3.38 1.88
C ILE A 399 8.86 4.82 1.61
N LYS A 400 8.46 5.60 2.62
CA LYS A 400 8.15 7.03 2.45
C LYS A 400 9.33 7.83 1.90
N HIS A 401 10.56 7.56 2.32
CA HIS A 401 11.77 8.15 1.73
C HIS A 401 11.84 7.91 0.22
N TYR A 402 11.63 6.66 -0.18
CA TYR A 402 11.57 6.28 -1.59
C TYR A 402 10.41 6.96 -2.33
N LYS A 403 9.18 6.90 -1.81
CA LYS A 403 8.02 7.49 -2.50
C LYS A 403 8.14 9.01 -2.60
N GLY A 404 8.71 9.67 -1.59
CA GLY A 404 9.03 11.10 -1.64
C GLY A 404 9.97 11.46 -2.78
N LEU A 405 11.04 10.66 -2.98
CA LEU A 405 11.96 10.81 -4.11
C LEU A 405 11.27 10.52 -5.44
N ALA A 406 10.50 9.44 -5.54
CA ALA A 406 9.83 9.04 -6.78
C ALA A 406 8.75 10.03 -7.23
N HIS A 407 8.12 10.75 -6.30
CA HIS A 407 7.04 11.69 -6.57
C HIS A 407 7.46 13.16 -6.46
N MET A 408 8.76 13.45 -6.40
CA MET A 408 9.29 14.82 -6.38
C MET A 408 8.77 15.69 -5.23
N ASN A 409 8.67 15.12 -4.03
CA ASN A 409 8.34 15.85 -2.81
C ASN A 409 9.58 15.99 -1.91
N PRO A 410 10.30 17.14 -1.94
CA PRO A 410 11.48 17.36 -1.11
C PRO A 410 11.27 17.10 0.38
N GLY A 411 10.14 17.53 0.95
CA GLY A 411 9.82 17.27 2.37
C GLY A 411 9.61 15.78 2.66
N GLY A 412 9.19 15.01 1.65
CA GLY A 412 8.91 13.58 1.72
C GLY A 412 10.15 12.66 1.78
N TYR A 413 11.36 13.20 1.55
CA TYR A 413 12.61 12.42 1.64
C TYR A 413 13.71 13.15 2.43
N THR A 414 13.35 14.22 3.14
CA THR A 414 14.31 15.01 3.95
C THR A 414 13.81 15.20 5.37
N TYR A 415 13.04 16.27 5.61
CA TYR A 415 12.68 16.74 6.94
C TYR A 415 11.43 16.07 7.51
N THR A 416 10.35 16.01 6.71
CA THR A 416 9.03 15.59 7.20
C THR A 416 8.91 14.07 7.21
N GLU A 417 9.29 13.45 6.10
CA GLU A 417 9.29 12.00 5.93
C GLU A 417 10.65 11.53 5.41
N GLY A 418 10.93 10.25 5.61
CA GLY A 418 12.12 9.61 5.08
C GLY A 418 13.37 9.90 5.90
N TRP A 419 14.33 10.65 5.36
CA TRP A 419 15.69 10.74 5.90
C TRP A 419 15.77 11.09 7.40
N SER A 420 15.11 12.16 7.85
CA SER A 420 15.12 12.56 9.27
C SER A 420 14.58 11.45 10.19
N GLN A 421 13.52 10.76 9.78
CA GLN A 421 12.93 9.65 10.53
C GLN A 421 13.85 8.42 10.54
N LEU A 422 14.49 8.11 9.40
CA LEU A 422 15.49 7.04 9.30
C LEU A 422 16.68 7.28 10.24
N ILE A 423 17.22 8.51 10.27
CA ILE A 423 18.27 8.89 11.23
C ILE A 423 17.78 8.70 12.67
N GLY A 424 16.57 9.16 12.99
CA GLY A 424 16.01 9.05 14.33
C GLY A 424 15.82 7.60 14.79
N ALA A 425 15.34 6.71 13.91
CA ALA A 425 15.20 5.29 14.20
C ALA A 425 16.56 4.60 14.39
N ALA A 426 17.53 4.87 13.51
CA ALA A 426 18.88 4.32 13.62
C ALA A 426 19.58 4.77 14.92
N ALA A 427 19.40 6.03 15.34
CA ALA A 427 19.95 6.53 16.59
C ALA A 427 19.36 5.79 17.81
N LYS A 428 18.04 5.57 17.83
CA LYS A 428 17.38 4.79 18.91
C LYS A 428 17.89 3.34 18.95
N ILE A 429 18.09 2.71 17.80
CA ILE A 429 18.61 1.33 17.70
C ILE A 429 20.03 1.23 18.24
N ASN A 430 20.91 2.16 17.89
CA ASN A 430 22.29 2.16 18.38
C ASN A 430 22.38 2.49 19.88
N ASP A 431 21.56 3.41 20.38
CA ASP A 431 21.48 3.75 21.81
C ASP A 431 21.01 2.54 22.63
N GLU A 432 19.97 1.84 22.15
CA GLU A 432 19.46 0.65 22.84
C GLU A 432 20.45 -0.53 22.77
N ASP A 433 21.14 -0.76 21.65
CA ASP A 433 22.21 -1.76 21.56
C ASP A 433 23.30 -1.51 22.62
N THR A 434 23.74 -0.26 22.75
CA THR A 434 24.73 0.14 23.75
C THR A 434 24.23 -0.16 25.16
N ARG A 435 23.02 0.27 25.50
CA ARG A 435 22.43 0.04 26.83
C ARG A 435 22.27 -1.44 27.17
N LEU A 436 21.80 -2.24 26.23
CA LEU A 436 21.56 -3.66 26.46
C LEU A 436 22.88 -4.42 26.65
N ARG A 437 23.93 -4.05 25.91
CA ARG A 437 25.27 -4.64 26.05
C ARG A 437 25.94 -4.23 27.35
N GLU A 438 25.90 -2.94 27.72
CA GLU A 438 26.41 -2.47 29.02
C GLU A 438 25.69 -3.17 30.18
N ALA A 439 24.36 -3.29 30.11
CA ALA A 439 23.59 -3.99 31.12
C ALA A 439 23.95 -5.49 31.18
N ALA A 440 24.24 -6.12 30.04
CA ALA A 440 24.70 -7.51 30.00
C ALA A 440 26.09 -7.69 30.62
N GLU A 441 27.01 -6.77 30.35
CA GLU A 441 28.35 -6.74 30.95
C GLU A 441 28.27 -6.57 32.47
N ILE A 442 27.47 -5.61 32.95
CA ILE A 442 27.24 -5.40 34.39
C ILE A 442 26.66 -6.66 35.04
N ARG A 443 25.67 -7.32 34.41
CA ARG A 443 25.11 -8.58 34.93
C ARG A 443 26.15 -9.70 34.98
N SER A 444 27.00 -9.81 33.96
CA SER A 444 28.11 -10.77 33.93
C SER A 444 29.09 -10.52 35.07
N GLU A 445 29.48 -9.26 35.28
CA GLU A 445 30.41 -8.86 36.33
C GLU A 445 29.81 -9.06 37.75
N LEU A 446 28.54 -8.74 37.96
CA LEU A 446 27.83 -9.04 39.21
C LEU A 446 27.77 -10.55 39.48
N THR A 447 27.58 -11.36 38.45
CA THR A 447 27.61 -12.83 38.55
C THR A 447 29.01 -13.32 38.91
N ARG A 448 30.06 -12.73 38.32
CA ARG A 448 31.46 -13.04 38.63
C ARG A 448 31.80 -12.70 40.08
N ILE A 449 31.39 -11.52 40.56
CA ILE A 449 31.64 -11.06 41.93
C ILE A 449 30.84 -11.88 42.94
N SER A 450 29.57 -12.21 42.66
CA SER A 450 28.76 -13.05 43.56
C SER A 450 29.21 -14.51 43.57
N GLY A 451 29.79 -15.02 42.48
CA GLY A 451 30.40 -16.35 42.39
C GLY A 451 31.76 -16.46 43.08
N GLN A 452 32.48 -15.35 43.29
CA GLN A 452 33.63 -15.33 44.19
C GLN A 452 33.11 -15.43 45.63
N LYS A 453 33.20 -16.62 46.23
CA LYS A 453 33.05 -16.77 47.70
C LYS A 453 33.83 -15.64 48.36
N ARG A 454 33.14 -14.76 49.11
CA ARG A 454 33.80 -13.87 50.07
C ARG A 454 34.61 -14.75 51.00
N GLY A 455 35.93 -14.84 50.77
CA GLY A 455 36.86 -15.33 51.77
C GLY A 455 36.72 -14.43 52.98
N ASP A 456 36.39 -15.03 54.12
CA ASP A 456 36.38 -14.47 55.48
C ASP A 456 36.15 -12.96 55.61
N LEU A 457 34.88 -12.56 55.56
CA LEU A 457 34.43 -11.48 56.43
C LEU A 457 33.67 -12.11 57.59
N ASP A 458 34.43 -12.71 58.49
CA ASP A 458 33.97 -13.09 59.82
C ASP A 458 33.69 -11.79 60.62
N LEU A 459 32.41 -11.60 60.97
CA LEU A 459 31.86 -10.40 61.60
C LEU A 459 31.58 -10.60 63.10
N ASP A 460 32.22 -11.57 63.75
CA ASP A 460 31.89 -11.94 65.13
C ASP A 460 32.57 -11.14 66.24
N SER A 461 33.42 -10.15 65.92
CA SER A 461 34.02 -9.30 66.96
C SER A 461 33.29 -7.95 67.21
N PRO A 462 33.02 -7.57 68.47
CA PRO A 462 32.35 -6.30 68.83
C PRO A 462 33.09 -5.05 68.33
N THR A 463 34.41 -5.09 68.26
CA THR A 463 35.27 -3.97 67.86
C THR A 463 35.13 -3.60 66.38
N ARG A 464 34.73 -4.54 65.52
CA ARG A 464 34.53 -4.27 64.09
C ARG A 464 33.08 -3.93 63.70
N ARG A 465 32.07 -4.27 64.53
CA ARG A 465 30.70 -3.73 64.38
C ARG A 465 30.66 -2.22 64.56
N ALA A 466 31.51 -1.68 65.44
CA ALA A 466 31.68 -0.24 65.61
C ALA A 466 32.29 0.44 64.36
N TRP A 467 33.22 -0.24 63.66
CA TRP A 467 33.81 0.25 62.40
C TRP A 467 32.82 0.24 61.23
N ALA A 468 31.99 -0.81 61.11
CA ALA A 468 30.92 -0.86 60.10
C ALA A 468 29.83 0.21 60.36
N GLY A 469 29.48 0.46 61.63
CA GLY A 469 28.61 1.56 62.03
C GLY A 469 29.20 2.95 61.73
N GLY A 470 30.52 3.12 61.93
CA GLY A 470 31.23 4.36 61.61
C GLY A 470 31.33 4.66 60.12
N LEU A 471 31.56 3.65 59.27
CA LEU A 471 31.58 3.78 57.81
C LEU A 471 30.19 4.06 57.22
N GLY A 472 29.14 3.47 57.79
CA GLY A 472 27.75 3.77 57.40
C GLY A 472 27.36 5.22 57.68
N LEU A 473 27.83 5.79 58.80
CA LEU A 473 27.61 7.19 59.16
C LEU A 473 28.36 8.15 58.22
N LEU A 474 29.59 7.82 57.82
CA LEU A 474 30.38 8.59 56.86
C LEU A 474 29.77 8.58 55.45
N ALA A 475 29.24 7.44 55.00
CA ALA A 475 28.58 7.32 53.71
C ALA A 475 27.24 8.10 53.66
N MET A 476 26.47 8.10 54.76
CA MET A 476 25.28 8.95 54.87
C MET A 476 25.64 10.44 54.84
N LEU A 477 26.64 10.87 55.61
CA LEU A 477 27.07 12.28 55.65
C LEU A 477 27.60 12.77 54.29
N ALA A 478 28.31 11.91 53.55
CA ALA A 478 28.75 12.21 52.19
C ALA A 478 27.57 12.33 51.21
N GLY A 479 26.56 11.45 51.33
CA GLY A 479 25.32 11.51 50.55
C GLY A 479 24.50 12.78 50.80
N THR A 480 24.33 13.17 52.06
CA THR A 480 23.61 14.40 52.45
C THR A 480 24.37 15.66 51.99
N GLY A 481 25.70 15.66 52.04
CA GLY A 481 26.53 16.76 51.53
C GLY A 481 26.46 16.93 50.00
N LEU A 482 26.36 15.83 49.25
CA LEU A 482 26.16 15.83 47.79
C LEU A 482 24.76 16.32 47.39
N LEU A 483 23.72 15.97 48.16
CA LEU A 483 22.35 16.44 47.96
C LEU A 483 22.22 17.95 48.23
N MET A 484 22.77 18.46 49.33
CA MET A 484 22.75 19.90 49.64
C MET A 484 23.57 20.75 48.64
N ARG A 485 24.62 20.19 48.03
CA ARG A 485 25.41 20.88 47.00
C ARG A 485 24.69 20.93 45.64
N ARG A 486 23.72 20.04 45.42
CA ARG A 486 22.90 20.00 44.19
C ARG A 486 21.76 21.02 44.22
N GLU A 487 21.13 21.26 45.39
CA GLU A 487 20.09 22.29 45.56
C GLU A 487 20.62 23.73 45.45
N ARG A 488 21.90 23.98 45.79
CA ARG A 488 22.53 25.30 45.64
C ARG A 488 22.90 25.70 44.20
N LYS A 489 22.80 24.78 43.24
CA LYS A 489 23.09 25.04 41.80
C LYS A 489 21.84 25.22 40.94
N SER A 490 20.65 25.09 41.54
CA SER A 490 19.35 25.21 40.87
C SER A 490 18.52 26.39 41.37
N GLY A 491 19.17 27.43 41.90
CA GLY A 491 18.57 28.72 42.25
C GLY A 491 19.05 29.83 41.33
#